data_AF-A0AAV8YNV7-F1
#
_entry.id   AF-A0AAV8YNV7-F1
#
_cell.length_a   1.000
_cell.length_b   1.000
_cell.length_c   1.000
_cell.angle_alpha   90.00
_cell.angle_beta   90.00
_cell.angle_gamma   90.00
#
_symmetry.space_group_name_H-M   'P 1'
#
loop_
_entity.id
_entity.type
_entity.pdbx_description
1 polymer ?
#
loop_
_entity_poly.entity_id
_entity_poly.type
_entity_poly.pdbx_seq_one_letter_code
_entity_poly.pdbx_strand_id
1 'polypeptide(L)'
;MGISQITCSNETTNKEIWSVKTCTNLESSRYVIVAFQTNRKDNKSQDITNFDNTDISNIKLDINSEYYPYEDMKLSFDSHKYVEAYYMLLEKTIFFNLIKLVYLFYLYNAYIRVPTLFVIDCSKRNYAIKTSTIDVKLEIESRTNFPADTKAYCINIHDSVGVYR
;
A
#
# COMPACT_ATOMS: atom_id res chain seq x y z
N MET A 1 12.21 5.91 -7.99
CA MET A 1 11.41 5.44 -6.84
C MET A 1 11.00 6.66 -6.02
N GLY A 2 9.70 6.89 -5.83
CA GLY A 2 9.19 8.01 -5.02
C GLY A 2 8.66 7.48 -3.70
N ILE A 3 9.04 8.13 -2.59
CA ILE A 3 8.51 7.82 -1.25
C ILE A 3 7.61 8.99 -0.84
N SER A 4 6.40 8.66 -0.42
CA SER A 4 5.40 9.63 0.02
C SER A 4 4.79 9.16 1.34
N GLN A 5 4.67 10.08 2.30
CA GLN A 5 4.14 9.83 3.63
C GLN A 5 2.98 10.78 3.87
N ILE A 6 1.87 10.28 4.41
CA ILE A 6 0.73 11.10 4.84
C ILE A 6 0.16 10.63 6.17
N THR A 7 -0.45 11.59 6.86
CA THR A 7 -1.14 11.36 8.13
C THR A 7 -2.59 11.10 7.80
N CYS A 8 -3.14 9.98 8.27
CA CYS A 8 -4.56 9.71 8.16
C CYS A 8 -5.30 10.78 8.99
N SER A 9 -6.24 11.47 8.37
CA SER A 9 -7.06 12.50 8.97
C SER A 9 -8.04 11.92 9.99
N ASN A 10 -7.89 12.36 11.25
CA ASN A 10 -8.84 12.31 12.38
C ASN A 10 -9.54 10.97 12.72
N GLU A 11 -9.68 10.72 14.02
CA GLU A 11 -10.22 9.51 14.67
C GLU A 11 -11.69 9.13 14.32
N THR A 12 -12.30 9.80 13.36
CA THR A 12 -13.73 9.70 13.03
C THR A 12 -14.03 9.09 11.66
N THR A 13 -13.02 8.88 10.82
CA THR A 13 -13.21 8.33 9.46
C THR A 13 -12.58 6.96 9.33
N ASN A 14 -13.31 6.05 8.68
CA ASN A 14 -12.86 4.70 8.34
C ASN A 14 -12.53 4.55 6.84
N LYS A 15 -12.68 5.63 6.06
CA LYS A 15 -12.33 5.67 4.65
C LYS A 15 -11.55 6.93 4.35
N GLU A 16 -10.45 6.78 3.63
CA GLU A 16 -9.61 7.87 3.16
C GLU A 16 -9.22 7.70 1.70
N ILE A 17 -9.18 8.83 0.98
CA ILE A 17 -8.70 8.90 -0.40
C ILE A 17 -7.52 9.85 -0.42
N TRP A 18 -6.42 9.39 -0.97
CA TRP A 18 -5.17 10.13 -0.99
C TRP A 18 -4.55 10.20 -2.39
N SER A 19 -4.34 11.41 -2.90
CA SER A 19 -3.54 11.66 -4.12
C SER A 19 -2.03 11.46 -3.88
N VAL A 20 -1.51 10.31 -4.31
CA VAL A 20 -0.11 9.88 -4.10
C VAL A 20 0.86 10.75 -4.90
N LYS A 21 0.60 10.93 -6.20
CA LYS A 21 1.44 11.73 -7.11
C LYS A 21 0.66 12.03 -8.40
N THR A 22 0.95 13.18 -9.00
CA THR A 22 0.67 13.46 -10.42
C THR A 22 1.89 13.08 -11.26
N CYS A 23 1.79 12.04 -12.08
CA CYS A 23 2.87 11.58 -12.96
C CYS A 23 2.58 11.92 -14.41
N THR A 24 3.62 11.96 -15.25
CA THR A 24 3.43 11.88 -16.71
C THR A 24 3.22 10.42 -17.11
N ASN A 25 2.58 10.16 -18.25
CA ASN A 25 2.32 8.78 -18.70
C ASN A 25 3.58 7.92 -18.93
N LEU A 26 4.76 8.56 -19.01
CA LEU A 26 6.06 7.90 -19.14
C LEU A 26 6.58 7.28 -17.82
N GLU A 27 6.04 7.72 -16.67
CA GLU A 27 6.35 7.21 -15.33
C GLU A 27 5.18 6.40 -14.77
N SER A 28 4.81 5.32 -15.45
CA SER A 28 3.67 4.50 -15.04
C SER A 28 4.00 3.65 -13.81
N SER A 29 3.25 3.86 -12.72
CA SER A 29 3.30 3.01 -11.52
C SER A 29 3.04 1.55 -11.89
N ARG A 30 3.98 0.67 -11.56
CA ARG A 30 3.83 -0.79 -11.69
C ARG A 30 3.40 -1.44 -10.40
N TYR A 31 3.98 -0.98 -9.29
CA TYR A 31 3.68 -1.50 -7.96
C TYR A 31 3.57 -0.36 -6.97
N VAL A 32 2.59 -0.46 -6.09
CA VAL A 32 2.43 0.44 -4.96
C VAL A 32 2.46 -0.38 -3.69
N ILE A 33 3.38 -0.03 -2.79
CA ILE A 33 3.52 -0.68 -1.48
C ILE A 33 3.02 0.29 -0.43
N VAL A 34 2.11 -0.15 0.43
CA VAL A 34 1.49 0.66 1.47
C VAL A 34 1.69 0.02 2.83
N ALA A 35 2.03 0.84 3.83
CA ALA A 35 2.27 0.43 5.20
C ALA A 35 1.68 1.46 6.17
N PHE A 36 1.28 1.02 7.36
CA PHE A 36 0.69 1.91 8.37
C PHE A 36 1.50 1.91 9.66
N GLN A 37 1.52 3.06 10.33
CA GLN A 37 2.09 3.21 11.66
C GLN A 37 1.21 4.09 12.52
N THR A 38 0.95 3.67 13.75
CA THR A 38 0.13 4.40 14.71
C THR A 38 0.99 4.89 15.86
N ASN A 39 0.80 6.15 16.29
CA ASN A 39 1.41 6.73 17.49
C ASN A 39 2.94 6.60 17.58
N ARG A 40 3.62 6.69 16.43
CA ARG A 40 5.10 6.64 16.36
C ARG A 40 5.77 7.99 16.18
N LYS A 41 5.02 9.02 15.81
CA LYS A 41 5.56 10.37 15.67
C LYS A 41 5.93 10.89 17.06
N ASP A 42 7.19 11.31 17.24
CA ASP A 42 7.70 11.89 18.48
C ASP A 42 7.65 10.97 19.73
N ASN A 43 7.37 9.68 19.55
CA ASN A 43 7.29 8.69 20.62
C ASN A 43 8.53 7.79 20.64
N LYS A 44 9.49 8.11 21.52
CA LYS A 44 10.77 7.37 21.63
C LYS A 44 10.65 5.95 22.19
N SER A 45 9.51 5.64 22.82
CA SER A 45 9.27 4.31 23.40
C SER A 45 8.78 3.29 22.38
N GLN A 46 8.33 3.74 21.20
CA GLN A 46 7.80 2.90 20.14
C GLN A 46 8.86 2.68 19.06
N ASP A 47 8.92 1.45 18.55
CA ASP A 47 9.86 1.09 17.48
C ASP A 47 9.38 1.62 16.13
N ILE A 48 10.13 2.55 15.54
CA ILE A 48 9.83 3.17 14.24
C ILE A 48 9.99 2.22 13.06
N THR A 49 10.65 1.09 13.24
CA THR A 49 10.89 0.11 12.17
C THR A 49 9.71 -0.83 11.95
N ASN A 50 8.79 -0.90 12.92
CA ASN A 50 7.62 -1.77 12.86
C ASN A 50 6.42 -1.09 12.20
N PHE A 51 5.59 -1.89 11.54
CA PHE A 51 4.34 -1.47 10.93
C PHE A 51 3.17 -2.11 11.67
N ASP A 52 2.06 -1.38 11.80
CA ASP A 52 0.87 -1.84 12.51
C ASP A 52 -0.19 -2.39 11.56
N ASN A 53 -1.00 -3.29 12.10
CA ASN A 53 -2.27 -3.66 11.51
C ASN A 53 -3.36 -2.66 11.93
N THR A 54 -3.90 -1.90 10.98
CA THR A 54 -4.96 -0.91 11.20
C THR A 54 -6.36 -1.43 10.81
N ASP A 55 -6.54 -2.75 10.76
CA ASP A 55 -7.82 -3.40 10.43
C ASP A 55 -8.43 -2.93 9.09
N ILE A 56 -7.56 -2.80 8.09
CA ILE A 56 -7.91 -2.48 6.70
C ILE A 56 -8.89 -3.53 6.16
N SER A 57 -10.03 -3.06 5.66
CA SER A 57 -11.04 -3.86 4.95
C SER A 57 -10.81 -3.82 3.44
N ASN A 58 -10.32 -2.72 2.90
CA ASN A 58 -10.13 -2.55 1.47
C ASN A 58 -9.00 -1.58 1.18
N ILE A 59 -8.22 -1.87 0.14
CA ILE A 59 -7.17 -0.97 -0.34
C ILE A 59 -7.09 -1.04 -1.85
N LYS A 60 -7.18 0.11 -2.50
CA LYS A 60 -7.24 0.22 -3.95
C LYS A 60 -6.50 1.42 -4.45
N LEU A 61 -5.96 1.31 -5.65
CA LEU A 61 -5.33 2.41 -6.35
C LEU A 61 -6.21 2.78 -7.55
N ASP A 62 -6.72 4.00 -7.58
CA ASP A 62 -7.33 4.63 -8.75
C ASP A 62 -6.22 5.29 -9.58
N ILE A 63 -6.01 4.76 -10.78
CA ILE A 63 -5.15 5.35 -11.80
C ILE A 63 -6.04 5.71 -12.99
N ASN A 64 -6.25 7.00 -13.24
CA ASN A 64 -7.08 7.49 -14.37
C ASN A 64 -8.47 6.82 -14.46
N SER A 65 -9.14 6.61 -13.32
CA SER A 65 -10.46 5.97 -13.21
C SER A 65 -10.47 4.45 -13.46
N GLU A 66 -9.29 3.81 -13.41
CA GLU A 66 -9.16 2.36 -13.33
C GLU A 66 -8.66 1.95 -11.93
N TYR A 67 -9.29 0.95 -11.33
CA TYR A 67 -8.96 0.49 -9.97
C TYR A 67 -8.06 -0.74 -9.98
N TYR A 68 -7.08 -0.75 -9.08
CA TYR A 68 -6.18 -1.88 -8.85
C TYR A 68 -6.12 -2.20 -7.34
N PRO A 69 -6.44 -3.43 -6.91
CA PRO A 69 -7.09 -4.47 -7.70
C PRO A 69 -8.49 -4.03 -8.18
N TYR A 70 -8.96 -4.66 -9.26
CA TYR A 70 -10.28 -4.36 -9.85
C TYR A 70 -11.42 -4.65 -8.86
N GLU A 71 -11.32 -5.76 -8.12
CA GLU A 71 -12.32 -6.16 -7.12
C GLU A 71 -11.95 -5.68 -5.72
N ASP A 72 -12.96 -5.48 -4.86
CA ASP A 72 -12.73 -5.21 -3.44
C ASP A 72 -12.12 -6.42 -2.75
N MET A 73 -11.05 -6.22 -1.99
CA MET A 73 -10.40 -7.31 -1.27
C MET A 73 -11.26 -7.84 -0.10
N LYS A 74 -12.14 -7.00 0.46
CA LYS A 74 -13.06 -7.33 1.57
C LYS A 74 -12.36 -8.07 2.72
N LEU A 75 -11.24 -7.50 3.14
CA LEU A 75 -10.34 -8.05 4.14
C LEU A 75 -11.01 -8.11 5.53
N SER A 76 -10.67 -9.16 6.27
CA SER A 76 -11.06 -9.32 7.68
C SER A 76 -10.00 -10.13 8.40
N PHE A 77 -9.30 -9.52 9.34
CA PHE A 77 -8.26 -10.21 10.10
C PHE A 77 -8.85 -11.19 11.11
N ASP A 78 -9.95 -10.82 11.77
CA ASP A 78 -10.70 -11.69 12.67
C ASP A 78 -11.21 -12.95 11.97
N SER A 79 -11.76 -12.78 10.76
CA SER A 79 -12.31 -13.89 9.97
C SER A 79 -11.25 -14.59 9.10
N HIS A 80 -9.98 -14.25 9.26
CA HIS A 80 -8.87 -14.80 8.49
C HIS A 80 -8.97 -14.61 6.96
N LYS A 81 -9.74 -13.61 6.52
CA LYS A 81 -9.91 -13.21 5.12
C LYS A 81 -8.85 -12.18 4.72
N TYR A 82 -7.57 -12.54 4.84
CA TYR A 82 -6.45 -11.70 4.39
C TYR A 82 -5.55 -12.42 3.39
N VAL A 83 -5.98 -13.59 2.94
CA VAL A 83 -5.24 -14.50 2.06
C VAL A 83 -4.87 -13.81 0.74
N GLU A 84 -5.77 -13.01 0.18
CA GLU A 84 -5.53 -12.28 -1.07
C GLU A 84 -4.39 -11.25 -0.93
N ALA A 85 -4.45 -10.40 0.09
CA ALA A 85 -3.39 -9.42 0.38
C ALA A 85 -2.04 -10.12 0.66
N TYR A 86 -2.07 -11.28 1.34
CA TYR A 86 -0.89 -12.08 1.59
C TYR A 86 -0.29 -12.70 0.32
N TYR A 87 -1.12 -13.22 -0.59
CA TYR A 87 -0.66 -13.75 -1.88
C TYR A 87 -0.01 -12.67 -2.74
N MET A 88 -0.60 -11.47 -2.81
CA MET A 88 -0.01 -10.33 -3.53
C MET A 88 1.37 -9.95 -2.97
N LEU A 89 1.53 -9.97 -1.65
CA LEU A 89 2.83 -9.75 -1.01
C LEU A 89 3.83 -10.85 -1.40
N LEU A 90 3.46 -12.12 -1.26
CA LEU A 90 4.34 -13.25 -1.55
C LEU A 90 4.84 -13.26 -2.99
N GLU A 91 3.94 -13.11 -3.96
CA GLU A 91 4.29 -13.13 -5.38
C GLU A 91 5.38 -12.09 -5.71
N LYS A 92 5.30 -10.90 -5.09
CA LYS A 92 6.22 -9.80 -5.38
C LYS A 92 7.45 -9.79 -4.49
N THR A 93 7.42 -10.39 -3.31
CA THR A 93 8.64 -10.57 -2.49
C THR A 93 9.69 -11.42 -3.19
N ILE A 94 9.24 -12.41 -3.99
CA ILE A 94 10.11 -13.19 -4.89
C ILE A 94 10.65 -12.28 -5.99
N PHE A 95 9.79 -11.47 -6.63
CA PHE A 95 10.19 -10.56 -7.71
C PHE A 95 11.23 -9.52 -7.27
N PHE A 96 11.09 -8.96 -6.07
CA PHE A 96 12.02 -7.95 -5.54
C PHE A 96 13.22 -8.54 -4.78
N ASN A 97 13.39 -9.88 -4.76
CA ASN A 97 14.40 -10.58 -3.93
C ASN A 97 14.36 -10.16 -2.44
N LEU A 98 13.17 -9.80 -1.94
CA LEU A 98 12.95 -9.36 -0.55
C LEU A 98 12.71 -10.55 0.39
N ILE A 99 13.26 -11.72 0.08
CA ILE A 99 13.06 -12.98 0.83
C ILE A 99 13.38 -12.79 2.33
N LYS A 100 14.33 -11.91 2.65
CA LYS A 100 14.70 -11.57 4.04
C LYS A 100 13.58 -10.84 4.81
N LEU A 101 12.78 -10.00 4.15
CA LEU A 101 11.63 -9.31 4.75
C LEU A 101 10.50 -10.30 5.09
N VAL A 102 10.22 -11.26 4.21
CA VAL A 102 9.23 -12.32 4.44
C VAL A 102 9.61 -13.18 5.64
N TYR A 103 10.90 -13.54 5.76
CA TYR A 103 11.42 -14.26 6.91
C TYR A 103 11.32 -13.47 8.22
N LEU A 104 11.53 -12.14 8.19
CA LEU A 104 11.37 -11.27 9.36
C LEU A 104 9.93 -11.19 9.86
N PHE A 105 8.94 -11.14 8.96
CA PHE A 105 7.52 -11.23 9.33
C PHE A 105 7.11 -12.63 9.85
N TYR A 106 7.89 -13.67 9.52
CA TYR A 106 7.59 -15.06 9.85
C TYR A 106 8.12 -15.52 11.22
N LEU A 107 9.24 -14.95 11.72
CA LEU A 107 10.04 -15.60 12.76
C LEU A 107 10.11 -14.95 14.14
N TYR A 108 9.36 -13.87 14.43
CA TYR A 108 9.26 -13.37 15.80
C TYR A 108 7.90 -13.71 16.43
N ASN A 109 7.83 -14.97 16.87
CA ASN A 109 6.90 -15.61 17.82
C ASN A 109 5.57 -14.91 18.18
N ALA A 110 4.50 -15.67 17.96
CA ALA A 110 3.15 -15.54 18.52
C ALA A 110 2.21 -14.52 17.84
N TYR A 111 1.07 -15.06 17.39
CA TYR A 111 -0.13 -14.36 16.89
C TYR A 111 -0.10 -13.80 15.46
N ILE A 112 -0.59 -14.66 14.55
CA ILE A 112 -1.43 -14.37 13.37
C ILE A 112 -0.78 -13.49 12.29
N ARG A 113 -0.29 -14.15 11.22
CA ARG A 113 -0.71 -14.09 9.79
C ARG A 113 -1.31 -12.80 9.19
N VAL A 114 -1.30 -11.66 9.86
CA VAL A 114 -1.93 -10.42 9.38
C VAL A 114 -0.92 -9.61 8.56
N PRO A 115 -1.18 -9.33 7.28
CA PRO A 115 -0.35 -8.41 6.51
C PRO A 115 -0.39 -7.00 7.12
N THR A 116 0.78 -6.49 7.49
CA THR A 116 1.02 -5.08 7.85
C THR A 116 1.55 -4.25 6.68
N LEU A 117 1.84 -4.94 5.56
CA LEU A 117 2.24 -4.39 4.28
C LEU A 117 1.26 -4.85 3.21
N PHE A 118 0.80 -3.90 2.41
CA PHE A 118 -0.07 -4.16 1.26
C PHE A 118 0.69 -3.86 -0.02
N VAL A 119 0.65 -4.79 -0.96
CA VAL A 119 1.24 -4.62 -2.29
C VAL A 119 0.12 -4.61 -3.31
N ILE A 120 0.02 -3.52 -4.06
CA ILE A 120 -0.94 -3.36 -5.15
C ILE A 120 -0.18 -3.57 -6.46
N ASP A 121 -0.60 -4.57 -7.23
CA ASP A 121 -0.06 -4.85 -8.55
C ASP A 121 -0.85 -4.09 -9.64
N CYS A 122 -0.18 -3.14 -10.28
CA CYS A 122 -0.71 -2.36 -11.41
C CYS A 122 -0.03 -2.75 -12.73
N SER A 123 0.80 -3.79 -12.75
CA SER A 123 1.61 -4.18 -13.92
C SER A 123 0.77 -4.60 -15.13
N LYS A 124 -0.44 -5.13 -14.90
CA LYS A 124 -1.40 -5.55 -15.92
C LYS A 124 -2.16 -4.39 -16.58
N ARG A 125 -1.82 -3.14 -16.25
CA ARG A 125 -2.45 -1.95 -16.83
C ARG A 125 -2.33 -1.95 -18.35
N ASN A 126 -3.42 -1.55 -19.01
CA ASN A 126 -3.37 -1.27 -20.44
C ASN A 126 -2.66 0.08 -20.68
N TYR A 127 -1.45 0.03 -21.23
CA TYR A 127 -0.67 1.20 -21.63
C TYR A 127 -1.20 1.80 -22.94
N ALA A 128 -2.50 2.09 -23.02
CA ALA A 128 -2.99 2.96 -24.07
C ALA A 128 -2.29 4.32 -23.88
N ILE A 129 -1.46 4.71 -24.84
CA ILE A 129 -0.66 5.95 -24.79
C ILE A 129 -1.62 7.12 -24.77
N LYS A 130 -1.97 7.59 -23.57
CA LYS A 130 -2.59 8.89 -23.36
C LYS A 130 -1.45 9.85 -23.04
N THR A 131 -1.40 11.02 -23.66
CA THR A 131 -0.38 12.05 -23.41
C THR A 131 -0.71 12.92 -22.19
N SER A 132 -1.73 12.56 -21.41
CA SER A 132 -2.22 13.34 -20.27
C SER A 132 -1.39 13.10 -19.00
N THR A 133 -1.54 14.01 -18.04
CA THR A 133 -1.16 13.78 -16.63
C THR A 133 -1.94 12.60 -16.06
N ILE A 134 -1.26 11.70 -15.35
CA ILE A 134 -1.87 10.62 -14.58
C ILE A 134 -2.05 11.12 -13.15
N ASP A 135 -3.30 11.08 -12.66
CA ASP A 135 -3.59 11.22 -11.25
C ASP A 135 -3.65 9.83 -10.61
N VAL A 136 -2.86 9.62 -9.56
CA VAL A 136 -2.79 8.35 -8.83
C VAL A 136 -3.36 8.60 -7.44
N LYS A 137 -4.50 7.97 -7.14
CA LYS A 137 -5.16 8.06 -5.84
C LYS A 137 -5.17 6.71 -5.15
N LEU A 138 -4.79 6.68 -3.90
CA LEU A 138 -4.89 5.53 -3.02
C LEU A 138 -6.18 5.67 -2.21
N GLU A 139 -7.11 4.73 -2.39
CA GLU A 139 -8.28 4.57 -1.54
C GLU A 139 -8.00 3.51 -0.47
N ILE A 140 -8.22 3.88 0.78
CA ILE A 140 -8.00 3.02 1.93
C ILE A 140 -9.30 3.00 2.73
N GLU A 141 -9.74 1.81 3.10
CA GLU A 141 -10.91 1.60 3.95
C GLU A 141 -10.53 0.63 5.07
N SER A 142 -10.92 0.97 6.29
CA SER A 142 -10.78 0.16 7.49
C SER A 142 -12.15 -0.23 8.04
N ARG A 143 -12.21 -1.35 8.77
CA ARG A 143 -13.46 -1.82 9.40
C ARG A 143 -13.84 -0.97 10.60
N THR A 144 -12.84 -0.39 11.27
CA THR A 144 -12.98 0.53 12.40
C THR A 144 -12.35 1.86 12.04
N ASN A 145 -12.65 2.93 12.78
CA ASN A 145 -12.01 4.22 12.53
C ASN A 145 -10.49 4.10 12.69
N PHE A 146 -9.73 4.84 11.88
CA PHE A 146 -8.28 4.88 12.03
C PHE A 146 -7.94 5.41 13.43
N PRO A 147 -7.07 4.72 14.19
CA PRO A 147 -6.62 5.23 15.49
C PRO A 147 -5.96 6.61 15.38
N ALA A 148 -5.95 7.34 16.49
CA ALA A 148 -5.22 8.59 16.62
C ALA A 148 -3.75 8.45 16.16
N ASP A 149 -3.23 9.47 15.50
CA ASP A 149 -1.84 9.51 15.04
C ASP A 149 -1.43 8.36 14.10
N THR A 150 -2.39 7.82 13.35
CA THR A 150 -2.11 6.85 12.27
C THR A 150 -1.53 7.57 11.05
N LYS A 151 -0.45 7.01 10.51
CA LYS A 151 0.20 7.46 9.29
C LYS A 151 0.27 6.34 8.28
N ALA A 152 -0.07 6.65 7.05
CA ALA A 152 0.14 5.80 5.91
C ALA A 152 1.43 6.19 5.19
N TYR A 153 2.25 5.20 4.87
CA TYR A 153 3.43 5.33 4.03
C TYR A 153 3.19 4.59 2.74
N CYS A 154 3.57 5.19 1.62
CA CYS A 154 3.45 4.56 0.32
C CYS A 154 4.69 4.78 -0.52
N ILE A 155 5.11 3.68 -1.15
CA ILE A 155 6.21 3.63 -2.10
C ILE A 155 5.63 3.34 -3.47
N ASN A 156 5.84 4.26 -4.39
CA ASN A 156 5.49 4.08 -5.80
C ASN A 156 6.70 3.61 -6.60
N ILE A 157 6.60 2.39 -7.12
CA ILE A 157 7.57 1.77 -8.02
C ILE A 157 7.02 1.90 -9.43
N HIS A 158 7.67 2.74 -10.23
CA HIS A 158 7.31 2.99 -11.62
C HIS A 158 8.49 2.65 -12.54
N ASP A 159 8.15 2.32 -13.78
CA ASP A 159 9.11 2.26 -14.87
C ASP A 159 9.26 3.64 -15.49
N SER A 160 10.47 3.97 -15.95
CA SER A 160 10.76 5.16 -16.74
C SER A 160 11.46 4.75 -18.03
N VAL A 161 10.95 5.19 -19.18
CA VAL A 161 11.64 4.99 -20.46
C VAL A 161 12.69 6.09 -20.63
N GLY A 162 13.97 5.73 -20.50
CA GLY A 162 15.09 6.62 -20.80
C GLY A 162 15.35 6.66 -22.30
N VAL A 163 15.21 7.83 -22.92
CA VAL A 163 15.66 8.04 -24.30
C VAL A 163 17.16 8.34 -24.26
N TYR A 164 17.98 7.39 -24.72
CA TYR A 164 19.39 7.67 -25.01
C TYR A 164 19.45 8.52 -26.29
N ARG A 165 20.15 9.66 -26.22
CA ARG A 165 20.48 10.52 -27.36
C ARG A 165 21.97 10.45 -27.61
#